data_AF-A0A0S8ERS0-F1
#
_entry.id   AF-A0A0S8ERS0-F1
#
_cell.length_a   1.000
_cell.length_b   1.000
_cell.length_c   1.000
_cell.angle_alpha   90.00
_cell.angle_beta   90.00
_cell.angle_gamma   90.00
#
_symmetry.space_group_name_H-M   'P 1'
#
loop_
_entity.id
_entity.type
_entity.pdbx_description
1 polymer ?
#
loop_
_entity_poly.entity_id
_entity_poly.type
_entity_poly.pdbx_seq_one_letter_code
_entity_poly.pdbx_strand_id
1 'polypeptide(L)'
;GTINTREKYEAKRLQLARNVWHTMKDTDSRECRNCHDFKSMDYSAQGRRAVARHSVGFDKGATCIDCHKGIAHRLPAMYEEDPSAAIGPAS
;
A
#
# COMPACT_ATOMS: atom_id res chain seq x y z
N GLY A 1 21.52 1.27 -16.81
CA GLY A 1 20.06 1.51 -16.72
C GLY A 1 19.77 2.99 -16.81
N THR A 2 18.53 3.38 -17.14
CA THR A 2 18.12 4.79 -17.33
C THR A 2 17.84 5.55 -16.02
N ILE A 3 17.61 4.82 -14.92
CA ILE A 3 17.39 5.36 -13.57
C ILE A 3 18.66 5.13 -12.75
N ASN A 4 19.60 6.08 -12.81
CA ASN A 4 20.93 5.92 -12.20
C ASN A 4 21.32 7.06 -11.24
N THR A 5 20.40 7.95 -10.92
CA THR A 5 20.55 8.97 -9.86
C THR A 5 19.29 9.00 -9.00
N ARG A 6 19.38 9.62 -7.82
CA ARG A 6 18.23 9.79 -6.93
C ARG A 6 17.13 10.59 -7.62
N GLU A 7 17.48 11.67 -8.31
CA GLU A 7 16.55 12.57 -8.99
C GLU A 7 15.79 11.83 -10.09
N LYS A 8 16.49 11.02 -10.89
CA LYS A 8 15.86 10.18 -11.91
C LYS A 8 14.96 9.11 -11.31
N TYR A 9 15.31 8.58 -10.14
CA TYR A 9 14.48 7.63 -9.42
C TYR A 9 13.20 8.29 -8.89
N GLU A 10 13.31 9.41 -8.18
CA GLU A 10 12.13 10.13 -7.65
C GLU A 10 11.19 10.58 -8.77
N ALA A 11 11.72 11.06 -9.90
CA ALA A 11 10.93 11.42 -11.08
C ALA A 11 10.13 10.24 -11.68
N LYS A 12 10.53 9.00 -11.40
CA LYS A 12 9.83 7.78 -11.86
C LYS A 12 9.11 7.03 -10.73
N ARG A 13 9.29 7.46 -9.48
CA ARG A 13 8.93 6.64 -8.32
C ARG A 13 7.42 6.41 -8.21
N LEU A 14 6.60 7.40 -8.56
CA LEU A 14 5.15 7.24 -8.59
C LEU A 14 4.71 6.22 -9.63
N GLN A 15 5.23 6.32 -10.86
CA GLN A 15 4.96 5.34 -11.92
C GLN A 15 5.35 3.92 -11.48
N LEU A 16 6.55 3.76 -10.93
CA LEU A 16 7.05 2.47 -10.45
C LEU A 16 6.20 1.93 -9.29
N ALA A 17 5.80 2.79 -8.35
CA ALA A 17 4.94 2.41 -7.24
C ALA A 17 3.57 1.95 -7.73
N ARG A 18 2.95 2.65 -8.68
CA ARG A 18 1.68 2.23 -9.30
C ARG A 18 1.78 0.86 -9.96
N ASN A 19 2.87 0.59 -10.69
CA ASN A 19 3.09 -0.72 -11.28
C ASN A 19 3.13 -1.83 -10.21
N VAL A 20 3.86 -1.60 -9.11
CA VAL A 20 3.93 -2.57 -7.99
C VAL A 20 2.57 -2.72 -7.32
N TRP A 21 1.86 -1.63 -7.05
CA TRP A 21 0.53 -1.70 -6.42
C TRP A 21 -0.49 -2.41 -7.29
N HIS A 22 -0.45 -2.20 -8.61
CA HIS A 22 -1.28 -2.92 -9.55
C HIS A 22 -0.99 -4.42 -9.52
N THR A 23 0.29 -4.81 -9.61
CA THR A 23 0.70 -6.22 -9.48
C THR A 23 0.25 -6.83 -8.16
N MET A 24 0.46 -6.13 -7.03
CA MET A 24 0.02 -6.59 -5.72
C MET A 24 -1.50 -6.69 -5.63
N LYS A 25 -2.26 -5.83 -6.30
CA LYS A 25 -3.72 -5.93 -6.31
C LYS A 25 -4.18 -7.14 -7.12
N ASP A 26 -3.64 -7.29 -8.32
CA ASP A 26 -4.01 -8.37 -9.24
C ASP A 26 -3.65 -9.76 -8.71
N THR A 27 -2.65 -9.84 -7.82
CA THR A 27 -2.20 -11.07 -7.18
C THR A 27 -2.77 -11.27 -5.78
N ASP A 28 -3.84 -10.56 -5.42
CA ASP A 28 -4.46 -10.58 -4.08
C ASP A 28 -3.44 -10.36 -2.95
N SER A 29 -2.49 -9.47 -3.16
CA SER A 29 -1.42 -9.12 -2.22
C SER A 29 -0.67 -10.35 -1.70
N ARG A 30 -0.40 -11.31 -2.58
CA ARG A 30 0.34 -12.56 -2.26
C ARG A 30 1.60 -12.30 -1.44
N GLU A 31 2.33 -11.24 -1.72
CA GLU A 31 3.56 -10.86 -1.02
C GLU A 31 3.33 -10.55 0.45
N CYS A 32 2.15 -10.02 0.81
CA CYS A 32 1.72 -9.85 2.19
C CYS A 32 1.17 -11.16 2.76
N ARG A 33 0.31 -11.83 1.99
CA ARG A 33 -0.45 -12.99 2.44
C ARG A 33 0.37 -14.25 2.65
N ASN A 34 1.56 -14.32 2.06
CA ASN A 34 2.50 -15.41 2.31
C ASN A 34 2.86 -15.57 3.79
N CYS A 35 2.79 -14.48 4.57
CA CYS A 35 2.98 -14.50 6.02
C CYS A 35 1.74 -14.03 6.80
N HIS A 36 0.81 -13.28 6.19
CA HIS A 36 -0.40 -12.76 6.83
C HIS A 36 -1.68 -13.35 6.22
N ASP A 37 -2.24 -14.38 6.85
CA ASP A 37 -3.55 -14.89 6.42
C ASP A 37 -4.69 -14.12 7.10
N PHE A 38 -5.59 -13.56 6.29
CA PHE A 38 -6.79 -12.89 6.77
C PHE A 38 -7.74 -13.84 7.51
N LYS A 39 -7.79 -15.12 7.11
CA LYS A 39 -8.63 -16.13 7.78
C LYS A 39 -8.13 -16.46 9.18
N SER A 40 -6.86 -16.17 9.46
CA SER A 40 -6.19 -16.43 10.73
C SER A 40 -5.82 -15.14 11.46
N MET A 41 -6.31 -13.99 11.01
CA MET A 41 -6.14 -12.74 11.75
C MET A 41 -6.94 -12.79 13.04
N ASP A 42 -6.25 -12.58 14.16
CA ASP A 42 -6.91 -12.37 15.45
C ASP A 42 -7.48 -10.95 15.53
N TYR A 43 -8.79 -10.82 15.30
CA TYR A 43 -9.50 -9.55 15.40
C TYR A 43 -9.60 -9.01 16.84
N SER A 44 -9.46 -9.87 17.86
CA SER A 44 -9.50 -9.44 19.25
C SER A 44 -8.24 -8.67 19.65
N ALA A 45 -7.10 -8.97 19.00
CA ALA A 45 -5.84 -8.27 19.17
C ALA A 45 -5.76 -6.94 18.39
N GLN A 46 -6.75 -6.64 17.55
CA GLN A 46 -6.79 -5.41 16.75
C GLN A 46 -7.55 -4.28 17.46
N GLY A 47 -7.12 -3.04 17.26
CA GLY A 47 -7.88 -1.88 17.71
C GLY A 47 -9.24 -1.80 17.00
N ARG A 48 -10.28 -1.31 17.70
CA ARG A 48 -11.68 -1.23 17.21
C ARG A 48 -11.82 -0.67 15.79
N ARG A 49 -11.04 0.36 15.46
CA ARG A 49 -11.04 0.97 14.12
C ARG A 49 -10.50 0.03 13.03
N ALA A 50 -9.44 -0.72 13.33
CA ALA A 50 -8.85 -1.67 12.41
C ALA A 50 -9.82 -2.82 12.13
N VAL A 51 -10.43 -3.39 13.18
CA VAL A 51 -11.44 -4.46 13.04
C VAL A 51 -12.56 -4.02 12.09
N ALA A 52 -13.17 -2.86 12.35
CA ALA A 52 -14.26 -2.36 11.51
C ALA A 52 -13.84 -2.13 10.05
N ARG A 53 -12.61 -1.64 9.82
CA ARG A 53 -12.10 -1.41 8.46
C ARG A 53 -11.75 -2.70 7.73
N HIS A 54 -11.14 -3.66 8.42
CA HIS A 54 -10.82 -4.96 7.85
C HIS A 54 -12.09 -5.74 7.48
N SER A 55 -13.10 -5.78 8.35
CA SER A 55 -14.38 -6.44 8.04
C SER A 55 -15.00 -5.85 6.77
N VAL A 56 -15.18 -4.51 6.72
CA VAL A 56 -15.76 -3.84 5.56
C VAL A 56 -14.91 -4.00 4.29
N GLY A 57 -13.59 -3.97 4.43
CA GLY A 57 -12.67 -4.13 3.29
C GLY A 57 -12.76 -5.52 2.66
N PHE A 58 -12.67 -6.57 3.49
CA PHE A 58 -12.71 -7.95 3.01
C PHE A 58 -14.09 -8.35 2.50
N ASP A 59 -15.18 -7.86 3.11
CA ASP A 59 -16.55 -8.06 2.59
C ASP A 59 -16.73 -7.47 1.18
N LYS A 60 -15.95 -6.44 0.84
CA LYS A 60 -15.94 -5.80 -0.49
C LYS A 60 -14.90 -6.38 -1.45
N GLY A 61 -14.20 -7.44 -1.06
CA GLY A 61 -13.14 -8.05 -1.87
C GLY A 61 -11.88 -7.19 -2.00
N ALA A 62 -11.64 -6.27 -1.06
CA ALA A 62 -10.40 -5.49 -1.06
C ALA A 62 -9.20 -6.38 -0.72
N THR A 63 -8.06 -6.04 -1.32
CA THR A 63 -6.75 -6.65 -1.06
C THR A 63 -5.97 -5.82 -0.04
N CYS A 64 -4.89 -6.37 0.52
CA CYS A 64 -4.07 -5.64 1.49
C CYS A 64 -3.55 -4.32 0.92
N ILE A 65 -3.11 -4.32 -0.34
CA ILE A 65 -2.51 -3.14 -0.97
C ILE A 65 -3.51 -2.03 -1.29
N ASP A 66 -4.83 -2.30 -1.26
CA ASP A 66 -5.83 -1.26 -1.45
C ASP A 66 -5.79 -0.21 -0.32
N CYS A 67 -5.33 -0.58 0.87
CA CYS A 67 -5.18 0.32 2.02
C CYS A 67 -3.75 0.45 2.55
N HIS A 68 -2.95 -0.62 2.52
CA HIS A 68 -1.63 -0.67 3.18
C HIS A 68 -0.45 -0.19 2.31
N LYS A 69 -0.70 0.81 1.45
CA LYS A 69 0.38 1.52 0.74
C LYS A 69 1.17 2.36 1.73
N GLY A 70 2.50 2.36 1.65
CA GLY A 70 3.32 3.21 2.51
C GLY A 70 3.82 2.55 3.80
N ILE A 71 3.45 1.29 4.08
CA ILE A 71 3.81 0.62 5.34
C ILE A 71 5.25 0.14 5.36
N ALA A 72 5.63 -0.69 4.37
CA ALA A 72 6.99 -1.22 4.29
C ALA A 72 7.98 -0.18 3.73
N HIS A 73 7.49 0.68 2.84
CA HIS A 73 8.29 1.70 2.16
C HIS A 73 7.53 3.01 2.16
N ARG A 74 8.24 4.14 2.28
CA ARG A 74 7.61 5.47 2.18
C ARG A 74 6.86 5.60 0.85
N LEU A 75 5.77 6.36 0.85
CA LEU A 75 5.05 6.68 -0.37
C LEU A 75 5.91 7.58 -1.29
N PRO A 76 5.74 7.46 -2.63
CA PRO A 76 6.23 8.48 -3.55
C PRO A 76 5.51 9.80 -3.33
N ALA A 77 6.02 10.87 -3.90
CA ALA A 77 5.23 12.09 -3.99
C ALA A 77 4.01 11.83 -4.90
N MET A 78 2.81 12.00 -4.35
CA MET A 78 1.52 11.67 -4.99
C MET A 78 0.92 12.89 -5.72
N TYR A 79 1.74 13.77 -6.30
CA TYR A 79 1.25 15.04 -6.88
C TYR A 79 0.16 14.86 -7.96
N GLU A 80 0.12 13.71 -8.62
CA GLU A 80 -0.88 13.35 -9.64
C GLU A 80 -2.15 12.68 -9.07
N GLU A 81 -2.14 12.27 -7.81
CA GLU A 81 -3.16 11.46 -7.14
C GLU A 81 -3.59 12.18 -5.86
N ASP A 82 -4.39 13.25 -6.01
CA ASP A 82 -4.77 14.18 -4.94
C ASP A 82 -3.55 14.84 -4.22
N PRO A 83 -3.35 16.16 -4.36
CA PRO A 83 -2.30 16.90 -3.65
C PRO A 83 -2.29 16.71 -2.13
N SER A 84 -3.41 16.30 -1.51
CA SER A 84 -3.51 16.00 -0.08
C SER A 84 -2.87 14.66 0.32
N ALA A 85 -2.68 13.74 -0.63
CA ALA A 85 -1.96 12.48 -0.41
C ALA A 85 -0.43 12.64 -0.44
N ALA A 86 0.06 13.83 -0.77
CA ALA A 86 1.49 14.17 -0.84
C ALA A 86 2.14 14.47 0.52
N ILE A 87 1.58 13.98 1.64
CA ILE A 87 2.23 14.14 2.94
C ILE A 87 3.32 13.07 3.10
N GLY A 88 4.54 13.46 2.78
CA GLY A 88 5.75 12.85 3.33
C GLY A 88 6.87 13.88 3.43
N PRO A 89 7.85 13.72 4.34
CA PRO A 89 7.76 13.14 5.68
C PRO A 89 7.19 14.19 6.66
N ALA A 90 6.43 13.76 7.68
CA ALA A 90 6.36 14.56 8.89
C ALA A 90 7.73 14.44 9.59
N SER A 91 8.33 15.60 9.90
CA SER A 91 9.52 15.73 10.73
C SER A 91 9.40 14.97 12.06
#